data_AF-A0A1Y2KAM9-F1
#
_entry.id   AF-A0A1Y2KAM9-F1
#
_cell.length_a   1.000
_cell.length_b   1.000
_cell.length_c   1.000
_cell.angle_alpha   90.00
_cell.angle_beta   90.00
_cell.angle_gamma   90.00
#
_symmetry.space_group_name_H-M   'P 1'
#
loop_
_entity.id
_entity.type
_entity.pdbx_description
1 polymer ?
#
loop_
_entity_poly.entity_id
_entity_poly.type
_entity_poly.pdbx_seq_one_letter_code
_entity_poly.pdbx_strand_id
1 'polypeptide(L)'
;MSAKVTSQALVRYRTNDYSVPVRYGFHDVQVRGYIHEVVIACGAEVIARHPRSYAREDAIYDPLHYLALLEEKPRALDQAAPLQGWELPDEFATLRRLMESRLGKKGKREYIQVLRLLETFSFEQVHFAVQQALKLAPLALRRSNIC
;
A
#
# COMPACT_ATOMS: atom_id res chain seq x y z
N MET A 1 -24.68 6.51 3.47
CA MET A 1 -25.10 5.08 3.48
C MET A 1 -24.29 4.37 4.56
N SER A 2 -24.89 3.49 5.35
CA SER A 2 -24.14 2.60 6.25
C SER A 2 -23.80 1.31 5.50
N ALA A 3 -22.59 0.79 5.67
CA ALA A 3 -22.12 -0.45 5.07
C ALA A 3 -21.17 -1.15 6.03
N LYS A 4 -21.07 -2.48 5.93
CA LYS A 4 -20.15 -3.28 6.73
C LYS A 4 -18.93 -3.67 5.91
N VAL A 5 -17.74 -3.50 6.47
CA VAL A 5 -16.48 -3.90 5.84
C VAL A 5 -16.38 -5.43 5.81
N THR A 6 -16.02 -6.01 4.66
CA THR A 6 -15.83 -7.46 4.52
C THR A 6 -14.51 -7.93 5.12
N SER A 7 -14.30 -9.25 5.22
CA SER A 7 -13.04 -9.85 5.67
C SER A 7 -11.85 -9.52 4.76
N GLN A 8 -12.10 -9.12 3.51
CA GLN A 8 -11.07 -8.71 2.54
C GLN A 8 -10.78 -7.21 2.59
N ALA A 9 -11.31 -6.51 3.61
CA ALA A 9 -11.22 -5.06 3.76
C ALA A 9 -11.84 -4.31 2.56
N LEU A 10 -13.00 -4.76 2.10
CA LEU A 10 -13.77 -4.13 1.02
C LEU A 10 -15.10 -3.59 1.53
N VAL A 11 -15.56 -2.52 0.91
CA VAL A 11 -16.87 -1.91 1.15
C VAL A 11 -17.57 -1.71 -0.17
N ARG A 12 -18.78 -2.24 -0.29
CA ARG A 12 -19.61 -2.07 -1.49
C ARG A 12 -20.32 -0.72 -1.48
N TYR A 13 -20.10 0.05 -2.53
CA TYR A 13 -20.89 1.24 -2.82
C TYR A 13 -21.55 1.11 -4.20
N ARG A 14 -22.89 1.03 -4.20
CA ARG A 14 -23.69 0.68 -5.39
C ARG A 14 -23.29 -0.69 -5.94
N THR A 15 -22.57 -0.73 -7.06
CA THR A 15 -22.13 -1.94 -7.78
C THR A 15 -20.64 -2.17 -7.73
N ASN A 16 -19.86 -1.27 -7.10
CA ASN A 16 -18.40 -1.33 -7.08
C ASN A 16 -17.91 -1.50 -5.64
N ASP A 17 -16.82 -2.24 -5.50
CA ASP A 17 -16.19 -2.52 -4.22
C ASP A 17 -14.95 -1.63 -4.06
N TYR A 18 -14.83 -0.97 -2.91
CA TYR A 18 -13.74 -0.05 -2.59
C TYR A 18 -12.96 -0.58 -1.39
N SER A 19 -11.63 -0.59 -1.47
CA SER A 19 -10.82 -1.08 -0.35
C SER A 19 -10.79 -0.09 0.82
N VAL A 20 -10.58 -0.60 2.02
CA VAL A 20 -10.35 0.19 3.24
C VAL A 20 -9.15 -0.38 4.00
N PRO A 21 -8.50 0.40 4.89
CA PRO A 21 -7.39 -0.14 5.68
C PRO A 21 -7.81 -1.40 6.45
N VAL A 22 -7.00 -2.45 6.38
CA VAL A 22 -7.31 -3.78 6.95
C VAL A 22 -7.69 -3.76 8.44
N ARG A 23 -7.22 -2.76 9.19
CA ARG A 23 -7.56 -2.55 10.61
C ARG A 23 -9.05 -2.32 10.86
N TYR A 24 -9.80 -1.86 9.85
CA TYR A 24 -11.25 -1.65 9.93
C TYR A 24 -12.06 -2.84 9.40
N GLY A 25 -11.44 -4.01 9.19
CA GLY A 25 -12.16 -5.23 8.83
C GLY A 25 -13.33 -5.49 9.80
N PHE A 26 -14.49 -5.90 9.25
CA PHE A 26 -15.73 -6.15 10.00
C PHE A 26 -16.37 -4.95 10.72
N HIS A 27 -15.81 -3.74 10.62
CA HIS A 27 -16.41 -2.55 11.22
C HIS A 27 -17.58 -2.03 10.37
N ASP A 28 -18.52 -1.36 11.03
CA ASP A 28 -19.56 -0.59 10.36
C ASP A 28 -19.01 0.79 9.98
N VAL A 29 -19.19 1.16 8.72
CA VAL A 29 -18.65 2.38 8.13
C VAL A 29 -19.74 3.16 7.40
N GLN A 30 -19.52 4.47 7.33
CA GLN A 30 -20.34 5.39 6.56
C GLN A 30 -19.68 5.64 5.21
N VAL A 31 -20.42 5.38 4.14
CA VAL A 31 -20.00 5.69 2.78
C VAL A 31 -20.75 6.91 2.27
N ARG A 32 -19.98 7.89 1.78
CA ARG A 32 -20.44 9.14 1.17
C ARG A 32 -19.91 9.18 -0.26
N GLY A 33 -20.81 9.05 -1.24
CA GLY A 33 -20.45 9.18 -2.65
C GLY A 33 -20.64 10.61 -3.13
N TYR A 34 -19.55 11.25 -3.54
CA TYR A 34 -19.53 12.54 -4.23
C TYR A 34 -19.50 12.34 -5.75
N ILE A 35 -19.40 13.44 -6.50
CA ILE A 35 -19.34 13.39 -7.97
C ILE A 35 -18.02 12.74 -8.42
N HIS A 36 -16.89 13.14 -7.83
CA HIS A 36 -15.56 12.66 -8.24
C HIS A 36 -14.96 11.60 -7.33
N GLU A 37 -15.46 11.45 -6.10
CA GLU A 37 -14.87 10.57 -5.10
C GLU A 37 -15.90 9.83 -4.25
N VAL A 38 -15.49 8.71 -3.67
CA VAL A 38 -16.20 7.99 -2.62
C VAL A 38 -15.37 8.10 -1.35
N VAL A 39 -15.97 8.67 -0.31
CA VAL A 39 -15.35 8.84 1.01
C VAL A 39 -15.95 7.82 1.97
N ILE A 40 -15.09 7.06 2.62
CA ILE A 40 -15.47 6.05 3.60
C ILE A 40 -14.97 6.51 4.97
N ALA A 41 -15.87 6.53 5.96
CA ALA A 41 -15.59 7.00 7.30
C ALA A 41 -16.02 5.97 8.35
N CYS A 42 -15.23 5.82 9.41
CA CYS A 42 -15.57 5.03 10.59
C CYS A 42 -15.86 6.02 11.74
N GLY A 43 -17.13 6.17 12.11
CA GLY A 43 -17.54 7.22 13.07
C GLY A 43 -17.27 8.62 12.53
N ALA A 44 -16.36 9.36 13.18
CA ALA A 44 -15.97 10.72 12.79
C ALA A 44 -14.69 10.76 11.91
N GLU A 45 -13.95 9.65 11.81
CA GLU A 45 -12.68 9.57 11.10
C GLU A 45 -12.92 9.15 9.64
N VAL A 46 -12.33 9.86 8.68
CA VAL A 46 -12.27 9.42 7.28
C VAL A 46 -11.14 8.41 7.13
N ILE A 47 -11.47 7.19 6.75
CA ILE A 47 -10.53 6.06 6.71
C ILE A 47 -10.03 5.74 5.29
N ALA A 48 -10.78 6.14 4.26
CA ALA A 48 -10.40 5.94 2.87
C ALA A 48 -11.11 6.95 1.95
N ARG A 49 -10.42 7.34 0.87
CA ARG A 49 -10.95 8.17 -0.21
C ARG A 49 -10.54 7.56 -1.53
N HIS A 50 -11.51 7.35 -2.41
CA HIS A 50 -11.28 6.73 -3.72
C HIS A 50 -11.87 7.59 -4.83
N PRO A 51 -11.24 7.65 -6.01
CA PRO A 51 -11.90 8.13 -7.22
C PRO A 51 -13.16 7.31 -7.46
N ARG A 52 -14.25 7.99 -7.83
CA ARG A 52 -15.51 7.30 -8.07
C ARG A 52 -15.46 6.54 -9.40
N SER A 53 -15.65 5.22 -9.36
CA SER A 53 -15.82 4.40 -10.56
C SER A 53 -17.30 4.35 -10.97
N TYR A 54 -17.55 4.54 -12.27
CA TYR A 54 -18.86 4.38 -12.92
C TYR A 54 -19.00 3.05 -13.66
N ALA A 55 -17.98 2.20 -13.61
CA ALA A 55 -18.05 0.82 -14.08
C ALA A 55 -19.02 -0.01 -13.22
N ARG A 56 -19.18 -1.29 -13.57
CA ARG A 56 -20.01 -2.24 -12.82
C ARG A 56 -19.14 -3.40 -12.37
N GLU A 57 -19.35 -3.84 -11.13
CA GLU A 57 -18.65 -4.99 -10.52
C GLU A 57 -17.13 -4.82 -10.51
N ASP A 58 -16.69 -3.57 -10.45
CA ASP A 58 -15.27 -3.22 -10.40
C ASP A 58 -14.79 -3.15 -8.94
N ALA A 59 -13.54 -3.54 -8.72
CA ALA A 59 -12.90 -3.56 -7.41
C ALA A 59 -11.72 -2.59 -7.40
N ILE A 60 -11.90 -1.48 -6.69
CA ILE A 60 -10.94 -0.39 -6.59
C ILE A 60 -10.09 -0.62 -5.36
N TYR A 61 -8.84 -0.98 -5.59
CA TYR A 61 -7.86 -1.23 -4.55
C TYR A 61 -6.90 -0.05 -4.40
N ASP A 62 -6.78 0.44 -3.17
CA ASP A 62 -5.60 1.16 -2.71
C ASP A 62 -4.61 0.16 -2.07
N PRO A 63 -3.39 -0.01 -2.63
CA PRO A 63 -2.33 -0.85 -2.07
C PRO A 63 -1.95 -0.51 -0.63
N LEU A 64 -2.02 0.78 -0.25
CA LEU A 64 -1.62 1.26 1.08
C LEU A 64 -2.49 0.64 2.18
N HIS A 65 -3.75 0.35 1.88
CA HIS A 65 -4.68 -0.26 2.83
C HIS A 65 -4.25 -1.65 3.32
N TYR A 66 -3.39 -2.34 2.58
CA TYR A 66 -2.95 -3.72 2.88
C TYR A 66 -1.53 -3.78 3.42
N LEU A 67 -0.77 -2.68 3.46
CA LEU A 67 0.63 -2.69 3.88
C LEU A 67 0.82 -3.16 5.33
N ALA A 68 -0.09 -2.81 6.24
CA ALA A 68 -0.05 -3.30 7.62
C ALA A 68 -0.17 -4.84 7.70
N LEU A 69 -1.03 -5.45 6.89
CA LEU A 69 -1.15 -6.91 6.80
C LEU A 69 0.11 -7.55 6.19
N LEU A 70 0.69 -6.89 5.19
CA LEU A 70 1.90 -7.38 4.53
C LEU A 70 3.12 -7.29 5.44
N GLU A 71 3.19 -6.31 6.34
CA GLU A 71 4.29 -6.24 7.31
C GLU A 71 4.30 -7.45 8.25
N GLU A 72 3.13 -7.93 8.67
CA GLU A 72 2.99 -9.18 9.45
C GLU A 72 3.24 -10.43 8.59
N LYS A 73 2.82 -10.39 7.32
CA LYS A 73 2.97 -11.51 6.37
C LYS A 73 3.73 -11.11 5.11
N PRO A 74 5.06 -10.85 5.18
CA PRO A 74 5.84 -10.38 4.02
C PRO A 74 5.89 -11.37 2.85
N ARG A 75 5.60 -12.66 3.12
CA ARG A 75 5.52 -13.70 2.08
C ARG A 75 4.34 -13.50 1.13
N ALA A 76 3.30 -12.79 1.56
CA ALA A 76 2.11 -12.53 0.75
C ALA A 76 2.30 -11.36 -0.23
N LEU A 77 3.41 -10.61 -0.15
CA LEU A 77 3.67 -9.44 -1.00
C LEU A 77 3.54 -9.75 -2.49
N ASP A 78 4.03 -10.91 -2.94
CA ASP A 78 3.99 -11.32 -4.35
C ASP A 78 2.63 -11.86 -4.81
N GLN A 79 1.77 -12.25 -3.87
CA GLN A 79 0.48 -12.88 -4.14
C GLN A 79 -0.70 -11.94 -3.88
N ALA A 80 -0.43 -10.74 -3.39
CA ALA A 80 -1.46 -9.78 -3.04
C ALA A 80 -2.07 -9.17 -4.30
N ALA A 81 -3.30 -9.59 -4.63
CA ALA A 81 -4.10 -9.04 -5.72
C ALA A 81 -4.18 -7.49 -5.69
N PRO A 82 -4.31 -6.81 -4.53
CA PRO A 82 -4.31 -5.34 -4.47
C PRO A 82 -3.03 -4.66 -4.97
N LEU A 83 -1.90 -5.38 -5.03
CA LEU A 83 -0.63 -4.85 -5.54
C LEU A 83 -0.39 -5.23 -7.01
N GLN A 84 -1.22 -6.09 -7.60
CA GLN A 84 -1.10 -6.46 -9.00
C GLN A 84 -1.57 -5.27 -9.86
N GLY A 85 -0.64 -4.66 -10.60
CA GLY A 85 -0.91 -3.44 -11.38
C GLY A 85 -0.60 -2.14 -10.64
N TRP A 86 0.01 -2.19 -9.45
CA TRP A 86 0.52 -0.97 -8.83
C TRP A 86 1.76 -0.47 -9.59
N GLU A 87 1.57 0.58 -10.38
CA GLU A 87 2.62 1.21 -11.16
C GLU A 87 3.55 2.04 -10.26
N LEU A 88 4.62 1.40 -9.81
CA LEU A 88 5.73 2.05 -9.13
C LEU A 88 6.90 2.26 -10.11
N PRO A 89 7.64 3.37 -9.98
CA PRO A 89 8.87 3.59 -10.73
C PRO A 89 9.88 2.45 -10.53
N ASP A 90 10.67 2.18 -11.56
CA ASP A 90 11.65 1.08 -11.59
C ASP A 90 12.66 1.12 -10.43
N GLU A 91 12.88 2.30 -9.83
CA GLU A 91 13.73 2.44 -8.65
C GLU A 91 13.21 1.66 -7.44
N PHE A 92 11.89 1.55 -7.25
CA PHE A 92 11.30 0.74 -6.18
C PHE A 92 11.57 -0.75 -6.40
N ALA A 93 11.46 -1.24 -7.64
CA ALA A 93 11.80 -2.61 -7.99
C ALA A 93 13.29 -2.90 -7.77
N THR A 94 14.16 -1.94 -8.10
CA THR A 94 15.60 -2.01 -7.87
C THR A 94 15.92 -2.07 -6.37
N LEU A 95 15.30 -1.20 -5.57
CA LEU A 95 15.45 -1.18 -4.11
C LEU A 95 15.00 -2.51 -3.49
N ARG A 96 13.86 -3.04 -3.92
CA ARG A 96 13.34 -4.33 -3.46
C ARG A 96 14.36 -5.45 -3.68
N ARG A 97 14.93 -5.56 -4.88
CA ARG A 97 15.96 -6.56 -5.21
C ARG A 97 17.22 -6.39 -4.36
N LEU A 98 17.66 -5.15 -4.12
CA LEU A 98 18.80 -4.88 -3.25
C LEU A 98 18.54 -5.26 -1.78
N MET A 99 17.33 -5.01 -1.28
CA MET A 99 16.97 -5.39 0.09
C MET A 99 16.86 -6.91 0.24
N GLU A 100 16.19 -7.58 -0.70
CA GLU A 100 16.06 -9.05 -0.70
C GLU A 100 17.41 -9.76 -0.82
N SER A 101 18.33 -9.27 -1.67
CA SER A 101 19.67 -9.85 -1.80
C SER A 101 20.53 -9.69 -0.55
N ARG A 102 20.43 -8.57 0.18
CA ARG A 102 21.27 -8.29 1.35
C ARG A 102 20.73 -8.86 2.66
N LEU A 103 19.43 -8.75 2.87
CA LEU A 103 18.77 -9.07 4.14
C LEU A 103 18.06 -10.43 4.11
N GLY A 104 18.09 -11.11 2.95
CA GLY A 104 17.45 -12.40 2.74
C GLY A 104 15.97 -12.34 3.11
N LYS A 105 15.56 -13.20 4.06
CA LYS A 105 14.17 -13.31 4.52
C LYS A 105 13.59 -12.01 5.09
N LYS A 106 14.42 -11.08 5.57
CA LYS A 106 13.98 -9.77 6.11
C LYS A 106 13.82 -8.70 5.03
N GLY A 107 14.40 -8.88 3.84
CA GLY A 107 14.40 -7.85 2.79
C GLY A 107 13.00 -7.44 2.33
N LYS A 108 12.06 -8.39 2.22
CA LYS A 108 10.66 -8.09 1.91
C LYS A 108 9.99 -7.22 2.97
N ARG A 109 10.31 -7.46 4.25
CA ARG A 109 9.74 -6.71 5.37
C ARG A 109 10.23 -5.26 5.36
N GLU A 110 11.54 -5.04 5.18
CA GLU A 110 12.10 -3.68 5.06
C GLU A 110 11.54 -2.95 3.85
N TYR A 111 11.37 -3.63 2.71
CA TYR A 111 10.75 -3.03 1.54
C TYR A 111 9.31 -2.58 1.81
N ILE A 112 8.53 -3.40 2.54
CA ILE A 112 7.18 -3.01 2.97
C ILE A 112 7.25 -1.79 3.88
N GLN A 113 8.21 -1.70 4.80
CA GLN A 113 8.37 -0.50 5.64
C GLN A 113 8.68 0.77 4.82
N VAL A 114 9.46 0.66 3.75
CA VAL A 114 9.66 1.78 2.81
C VAL A 114 8.34 2.16 2.13
N LEU A 115 7.55 1.19 1.68
CA LEU A 115 6.24 1.46 1.10
C LEU A 115 5.29 2.13 2.11
N ARG A 116 5.37 1.76 3.39
CA ARG A 116 4.59 2.41 4.46
C ARG A 116 4.93 3.87 4.67
N LEU A 117 6.10 4.36 4.22
CA LEU A 117 6.39 5.78 4.22
C LEU A 117 5.40 6.57 3.36
N LEU A 118 4.80 5.95 2.33
CA LEU A 118 3.74 6.55 1.52
C LEU A 118 2.44 6.80 2.30
N GLU A 119 2.26 6.19 3.49
CA GLU A 119 1.13 6.48 4.38
C GLU A 119 1.26 7.88 5.02
N THR A 120 2.49 8.41 5.14
CA THR A 120 2.78 9.67 5.87
C THR A 120 3.39 10.76 4.99
N PHE A 121 4.19 10.37 3.99
CA PHE A 121 4.90 11.27 3.09
C PHE A 121 4.31 11.24 1.69
N SER A 122 4.46 12.34 0.96
CA SER A 122 4.05 12.38 -0.44
C SER A 122 4.89 11.39 -1.28
N PHE A 123 4.28 10.90 -2.36
CA PHE A 123 4.95 9.99 -3.29
C PHE A 123 6.27 10.56 -3.82
N GLU A 124 6.32 11.85 -4.16
CA GLU A 124 7.53 12.53 -4.65
C GLU A 124 8.66 12.51 -3.62
N GLN A 125 8.35 12.75 -2.34
CA GLN A 125 9.35 12.71 -1.26
C GLN A 125 9.92 11.31 -1.09
N VAL A 126 9.06 10.27 -1.10
CA VAL A 126 9.50 8.88 -0.98
C VAL A 126 10.29 8.44 -2.21
N HIS A 127 9.84 8.77 -3.42
CA HIS A 127 10.55 8.46 -4.66
C HIS A 127 11.93 9.11 -4.69
N PHE A 128 12.02 10.40 -4.34
CA PHE A 128 13.30 11.09 -4.22
C PHE A 128 14.22 10.42 -3.20
N ALA A 129 13.70 10.06 -2.01
CA ALA A 129 14.48 9.36 -0.99
C ALA A 129 14.99 7.99 -1.48
N VAL A 130 14.15 7.23 -2.19
CA VAL A 130 14.54 5.95 -2.81
C VAL A 130 15.63 6.17 -3.85
N GLN A 131 15.51 7.17 -4.72
CA GLN A 131 16.54 7.52 -5.70
C GLN A 131 17.87 7.89 -5.03
N GLN A 132 17.85 8.68 -3.97
CA GLN A 132 19.06 9.03 -3.22
C GLN A 132 19.67 7.80 -2.53
N ALA A 133 18.84 6.94 -1.93
CA ALA A 133 19.30 5.70 -1.31
C ALA A 133 19.99 4.77 -2.33
N LEU A 134 19.45 4.65 -3.55
CA LEU A 134 20.07 3.89 -4.62
C LEU A 134 21.39 4.51 -5.10
N LYS A 135 21.50 5.84 -5.16
CA LYS A 135 22.76 6.54 -5.50
C LYS A 135 23.84 6.38 -4.45
N LEU A 136 23.45 6.33 -3.17
CA LEU A 136 24.36 6.18 -2.03
C LEU A 136 24.69 4.72 -1.71
N ALA A 137 23.83 3.77 -2.11
CA ALA A 137 24.04 2.35 -1.92
C ALA A 137 25.40 1.85 -2.44
N PRO A 138 25.92 2.28 -3.61
CA PRO A 138 27.28 1.97 -4.06
C PRO A 138 28.39 2.46 -3.09
N LEU A 139 28.21 3.60 -2.42
CA LEU A 139 29.22 4.17 -1.51
C LEU A 139 29.23 3.51 -0.13
N ALA A 140 28.07 3.15 0.41
CA ALA A 140 27.98 2.46 1.71
C ALA A 140 28.43 0.98 1.63
N LEU A 141 28.58 0.43 0.43
CA LEU A 141 28.89 -0.98 0.17
C LEU A 141 30.39 -1.34 0.08
N ARG A 142 31.30 -0.37 0.24
CA ARG A 142 32.76 -0.63 0.16
C ARG A 142 33.45 -0.87 1.50
N ARG A 143 32.73 -1.01 2.62
CA ARG A 143 33.31 -1.14 3.97
C ARG A 143 32.84 -2.37 4.77
N SER A 144 32.76 -3.53 4.15
CA SER A 144 32.54 -4.79 4.89
C SER A 144 33.26 -5.99 4.29
N ASN A 145 34.51 -5.82 3.85
CA ASN A 145 35.42 -6.93 3.52
C ASN A 145 36.84 -6.70 4.09
N ILE A 146 36.94 -6.06 5.26
CA ILE A 146 38.13 -6.13 6.12
C ILE A 146 37.61 -6.40 7.53
N CYS A 147 37.64 -7.67 7.90
CA CYS A 147 37.96 -8.25 9.22
C CYS A 147 37.81 -9.76 9.10
#